data_AF-A0A259AZE9-F1
#
_entry.id   AF-A0A259AZE9-F1
#
_cell.length_a   1.000
_cell.length_b   1.000
_cell.length_c   1.000
_cell.angle_alpha   90.00
_cell.angle_beta   90.00
_cell.angle_gamma   90.00
#
_symmetry.space_group_name_H-M   'P 1'
#
loop_
_entity.id
_entity.type
_entity.pdbx_description
1 polymer ?
#
loop_
_entity_poly.entity_id
_entity_poly.type
_entity_poly.pdbx_seq_one_letter_code
_entity_poly.pdbx_strand_id
1 'polypeptide(L)'
;MPTFTIETTYRLPVYRQRSYEAETLDAACALAIADEGWDDEKSDVETSGDTYVTGAWEGRDAAYHGGALSIPSQFGEQLQRRADHFEVLLGLLKVFAHAPDAEPADGPFWRQRLDAAIAKGEAILADEPDPQAAGGAS
;
A
#
# COMPACT_ATOMS: atom_id res chain seq x y z
N MET A 1 -0.54 17.85 -27.04
CA MET A 1 -0.33 17.27 -25.69
C MET A 1 -0.96 15.88 -25.69
N PRO A 2 -0.32 14.86 -25.12
CA PRO A 2 -0.95 13.54 -24.96
C PRO A 2 -2.18 13.65 -24.05
N THR A 3 -3.15 12.77 -24.25
CA THR A 3 -4.36 12.64 -23.41
C THR A 3 -4.29 11.30 -22.70
N PHE A 4 -4.65 11.26 -21.43
CA PHE A 4 -4.71 10.03 -20.64
C PHE A 4 -6.10 9.86 -20.05
N THR A 5 -6.53 8.60 -19.93
CA THR A 5 -7.67 8.21 -19.11
C THR A 5 -7.10 7.68 -17.79
N ILE A 6 -7.53 8.24 -16.66
CA ILE A 6 -7.06 7.86 -15.32
C ILE A 6 -8.27 7.42 -14.50
N GLU A 7 -8.20 6.23 -13.93
CA GLU A 7 -9.19 5.73 -12.99
C GLU A 7 -8.66 5.91 -11.56
N THR A 8 -9.49 6.56 -10.73
CA THR A 8 -9.21 6.73 -9.31
C THR A 8 -10.32 6.14 -8.46
N THR A 9 -9.97 5.66 -7.29
CA THR A 9 -10.90 5.18 -6.27
C THR A 9 -10.40 5.58 -4.89
N TYR A 10 -11.18 5.28 -3.86
CA TYR A 10 -10.79 5.42 -2.46
C TYR A 10 -11.41 4.29 -1.65
N ARG A 11 -10.84 3.98 -0.48
CA ARG A 11 -11.46 3.01 0.43
C ARG A 11 -12.57 3.70 1.21
N LEU A 12 -13.79 3.18 1.10
CA LEU A 12 -14.94 3.60 1.90
C LEU A 12 -15.20 2.54 2.98
N PRO A 13 -14.87 2.82 4.26
CA PRO A 13 -15.21 1.92 5.34
C PRO A 13 -16.72 1.76 5.44
N VAL A 14 -17.15 0.54 5.70
CA VAL A 14 -18.55 0.19 5.97
C VAL A 14 -18.56 -0.49 7.34
N TYR A 15 -19.45 -0.03 8.22
CA TYR A 15 -19.57 -0.57 9.57
C TYR A 15 -21.03 -0.91 9.89
N ARG A 16 -21.20 -1.75 10.90
CA ARG A 16 -22.48 -2.03 11.55
C ARG A 16 -22.30 -1.98 13.07
N GLN A 17 -23.39 -1.77 13.80
CA GLN A 17 -23.37 -1.71 15.26
C GLN A 17 -24.48 -2.60 15.80
N ARG A 18 -24.09 -3.62 16.58
CA ARG A 18 -25.01 -4.58 17.21
C ARG A 18 -24.53 -4.91 18.61
N SER A 19 -25.45 -5.44 19.41
CA SER A 19 -25.16 -5.92 20.76
C SER A 19 -25.06 -7.45 20.75
N TYR A 20 -24.03 -7.97 21.40
CA TYR A 20 -23.79 -9.41 21.55
C TYR A 20 -23.65 -9.73 23.03
N GLU A 21 -24.46 -10.66 23.53
CA GLU A 21 -24.36 -11.16 24.90
C GLU A 21 -23.27 -12.23 24.96
N ALA A 22 -22.25 -12.00 25.79
CA ALA A 22 -21.16 -12.95 26.01
C ALA A 22 -20.50 -12.76 27.37
N GLU A 23 -19.84 -13.80 27.88
CA GLU A 23 -19.14 -13.76 29.16
C GLU A 23 -17.86 -12.91 29.14
N THR A 24 -17.28 -12.68 27.95
CA THR A 24 -16.05 -11.90 27.76
C THR A 24 -16.14 -11.04 26.50
N LEU A 25 -15.34 -9.97 26.45
CA LEU A 25 -15.20 -9.13 25.25
C LEU A 25 -14.72 -9.96 24.05
N ASP A 26 -13.73 -10.83 24.23
CA ASP A 26 -13.21 -11.68 23.15
C ASP A 26 -14.30 -12.59 22.56
N ALA A 27 -15.16 -13.16 23.41
CA ALA A 27 -16.30 -13.95 22.97
C ALA A 27 -17.35 -13.10 22.22
N ALA A 28 -17.66 -11.89 22.70
CA ALA A 28 -18.54 -10.96 21.98
C ALA A 28 -17.96 -10.55 20.62
N CYS A 29 -16.65 -10.29 20.54
CA CYS A 29 -15.96 -9.99 19.29
C CYS A 29 -15.98 -11.18 18.32
N ALA A 30 -15.78 -12.41 18.81
CA ALA A 30 -15.87 -13.60 17.98
C ALA A 30 -17.29 -13.79 17.42
N LEU A 31 -18.33 -13.55 18.22
CA LEU A 31 -19.73 -13.54 17.74
C LEU A 31 -19.96 -12.46 16.68
N ALA A 32 -19.44 -11.25 16.90
CA ALA A 32 -19.57 -10.15 15.96
C ALA A 32 -18.87 -10.41 14.61
N ILE A 33 -17.76 -11.15 14.59
CA ILE A 33 -17.07 -11.55 13.35
C ILE A 33 -17.79 -12.70 12.64
N ALA A 34 -18.36 -13.64 13.38
CA ALA A 34 -19.09 -14.78 12.83
C ALA A 34 -20.48 -14.43 12.26
N ASP A 35 -21.03 -13.28 12.66
CA ASP A 35 -22.32 -12.78 12.16
C ASP A 35 -22.19 -12.30 10.70
N GLU A 36 -22.83 -12.98 9.75
CA GLU A 36 -22.74 -12.64 8.33
C GLU A 36 -23.76 -11.59 7.86
N GLY A 37 -24.69 -11.14 8.72
CA GLY A 37 -25.78 -10.25 8.29
C GLY A 37 -25.36 -8.78 8.21
N TRP A 38 -25.40 -8.15 7.04
CA TRP A 38 -24.99 -6.75 6.83
C TRP A 38 -26.14 -5.80 6.44
N ASP A 39 -27.39 -6.21 6.61
CA ASP A 39 -28.57 -5.41 6.19
C ASP A 39 -28.68 -4.03 6.87
N ASP A 40 -28.03 -3.84 8.02
CA ASP A 40 -27.99 -2.61 8.82
C ASP A 40 -26.68 -1.83 8.67
N GLU A 41 -25.89 -2.13 7.64
CA GLU A 41 -24.62 -1.48 7.36
C GLU A 41 -24.75 0.02 7.08
N LYS A 42 -23.68 0.74 7.39
CA LYS A 42 -23.54 2.17 7.17
C LYS A 42 -22.17 2.45 6.61
N SER A 43 -22.13 3.24 5.54
CA SER A 43 -20.86 3.78 5.03
C SER A 43 -20.36 4.89 5.96
N ASP A 44 -19.07 4.87 6.25
CA ASP A 44 -18.37 5.93 6.96
C ASP A 44 -17.58 6.79 5.97
N VAL A 45 -18.28 7.76 5.37
CA VAL A 45 -17.68 8.68 4.39
C VAL A 45 -16.68 9.61 5.06
N GLU A 46 -16.87 9.96 6.33
CA GLU A 46 -16.01 10.90 7.06
C GLU A 46 -14.62 10.31 7.32
N THR A 47 -14.51 8.98 7.42
CA THR A 47 -13.23 8.28 7.61
C THR A 47 -12.75 7.56 6.35
N SER A 48 -13.28 7.92 5.18
CA SER A 48 -12.81 7.38 3.90
C SER A 48 -11.32 7.63 3.70
N GLY A 49 -10.62 6.65 3.14
CA GLY A 49 -9.19 6.78 2.83
C GLY A 49 -8.93 7.77 1.69
N ASP A 50 -7.65 8.06 1.45
CA ASP A 50 -7.24 8.94 0.36
C ASP A 50 -7.65 8.39 -1.01
N THR A 51 -7.84 9.29 -1.97
CA THR A 51 -8.04 8.91 -3.37
C THR A 51 -6.73 8.45 -3.99
N TYR A 52 -6.74 7.29 -4.63
CA TYR A 52 -5.58 6.71 -5.30
C TYR A 52 -5.93 6.21 -6.70
N VAL A 53 -4.91 5.99 -7.53
CA VAL A 53 -5.05 5.57 -8.92
C VAL A 53 -5.06 4.04 -9.00
N THR A 54 -6.04 3.48 -9.69
CA THR A 54 -6.16 2.03 -9.97
C THR A 54 -5.98 1.68 -11.43
N GLY A 55 -6.12 2.65 -12.33
CA GLY A 55 -5.97 2.45 -13.76
C GLY A 55 -5.43 3.68 -14.47
N ALA A 56 -4.61 3.45 -15.50
CA ALA A 56 -4.10 4.50 -16.37
C ALA A 56 -3.96 3.98 -17.80
N TRP A 57 -4.39 4.77 -18.78
CA TRP A 57 -4.34 4.42 -20.20
C TRP A 57 -4.01 5.66 -21.04
N GLU A 58 -3.30 5.47 -22.15
CA GLU A 58 -3.11 6.52 -23.14
C GLU A 58 -4.35 6.62 -24.04
N GLY A 59 -4.81 7.85 -24.30
CA GLY A 59 -5.99 8.14 -25.10
C GLY A 59 -7.19 8.60 -24.27
N ARG A 60 -8.19 9.11 -25.00
CA ARG A 60 -9.50 9.50 -24.45
C ARG A 60 -10.39 8.26 -24.35
N ASP A 61 -11.11 8.14 -23.23
CA ASP A 61 -12.08 7.07 -22.97
C ASP A 61 -11.50 5.65 -23.17
N ALA A 62 -10.23 5.49 -22.80
CA ALA A 62 -9.44 4.29 -23.09
C ALA A 62 -9.50 3.23 -21.97
N ALA A 63 -10.22 3.49 -20.88
CA ALA A 63 -10.36 2.56 -19.76
C ALA A 63 -10.85 1.19 -20.28
N TYR A 64 -10.18 0.12 -19.87
CA TYR A 64 -10.51 -1.27 -20.22
C TYR A 64 -10.48 -1.64 -21.72
N HIS A 65 -10.04 -0.71 -22.59
CA HIS A 65 -9.95 -0.93 -24.04
C HIS A 65 -8.54 -0.65 -24.58
N GLY A 66 -7.82 0.31 -23.99
CA GLY A 66 -6.43 0.60 -24.30
C GLY A 66 -5.44 -0.28 -23.54
N GLY A 67 -4.16 -0.19 -23.92
CA GLY A 67 -3.08 -0.80 -23.14
C GLY A 67 -2.93 -0.10 -21.79
N ALA A 68 -3.03 -0.85 -20.69
CA ALA A 68 -2.86 -0.31 -19.34
C ALA A 68 -1.40 0.12 -19.12
N LEU A 69 -1.21 1.30 -18.55
CA LEU A 69 0.07 1.86 -18.17
C LEU A 69 0.41 1.45 -16.73
N SER A 70 1.71 1.28 -16.46
CA SER A 70 2.18 1.09 -15.08
C SER A 70 1.95 2.37 -14.28
N ILE A 71 1.34 2.24 -13.12
CA ILE A 71 1.09 3.35 -12.20
C ILE A 71 2.30 3.47 -11.26
N PRO A 72 2.95 4.64 -11.17
CA PRO A 72 3.99 4.87 -10.17
C PRO A 72 3.45 4.68 -8.75
N SER A 73 4.21 4.00 -7.87
CA SER A 73 3.72 3.62 -6.54
C SER A 73 3.28 4.79 -5.68
N GLN A 74 3.82 5.99 -5.88
CA GLN A 74 3.39 7.22 -5.21
C GLN A 74 1.92 7.61 -5.44
N PHE A 75 1.27 7.08 -6.48
CA PHE A 75 -0.15 7.32 -6.74
C PHE A 75 -1.04 6.15 -6.31
N GLY A 76 -0.46 5.08 -5.78
CA GLY A 76 -1.19 3.95 -5.21
C GLY A 76 -1.71 4.25 -3.82
N GLU A 77 -2.54 3.34 -3.29
CA GLU A 77 -3.09 3.49 -1.96
C GLU A 77 -2.00 3.53 -0.87
N GLN A 78 -2.10 4.48 0.06
CA GLN A 78 -1.12 4.65 1.14
C GLN A 78 -0.89 3.41 2.00
N LEU A 79 -1.95 2.66 2.35
CA LEU A 79 -1.77 1.43 3.12
C LEU A 79 -1.02 0.36 2.32
N GLN A 80 -1.32 0.23 1.03
CA GLN A 80 -0.64 -0.71 0.15
C GLN A 80 0.82 -0.32 -0.06
N ARG A 81 1.11 0.98 -0.26
CA ARG A 81 2.49 1.50 -0.33
C ARG A 81 3.31 1.10 0.90
N ARG A 82 2.72 1.19 2.10
CA ARG A 82 3.36 0.75 3.36
C ARG A 82 3.57 -0.76 3.41
N ALA A 83 2.56 -1.54 3.02
CA ALA A 83 2.64 -3.00 3.01
C ALA A 83 3.72 -3.52 2.04
N ASP A 84 3.72 -3.01 0.81
CA ASP A 84 4.73 -3.36 -0.20
C ASP A 84 6.14 -2.98 0.27
N HIS A 85 6.27 -1.80 0.91
CA HIS A 85 7.56 -1.36 1.42
C HIS A 85 8.04 -2.17 2.63
N PHE A 86 7.11 -2.67 3.47
CA PHE A 86 7.45 -3.57 4.57
C PHE A 86 8.10 -4.86 4.07
N GLU A 87 7.64 -5.44 2.95
CA GLU A 87 8.27 -6.61 2.35
C GLU A 87 9.73 -6.33 1.93
N VAL A 88 9.99 -5.15 1.35
CA VAL A 88 11.35 -4.72 0.99
C VAL A 88 12.24 -4.58 2.22
N LEU A 89 11.76 -3.91 3.26
CA LEU A 89 12.50 -3.73 4.52
C LEU A 89 12.79 -5.08 5.18
N LEU A 90 11.82 -5.99 5.23
CA LEU A 90 12.01 -7.34 5.76
C LEU A 90 13.05 -8.14 4.94
N GLY A 91 13.02 -8.01 3.61
CA GLY A 91 14.01 -8.62 2.73
C GLY A 91 15.43 -8.14 3.04
N LEU A 92 15.62 -6.82 3.21
CA LEU A 92 16.90 -6.25 3.60
C LEU A 92 17.34 -6.75 4.99
N LEU A 93 16.46 -6.74 5.98
CA LEU A 93 16.77 -7.24 7.33
C LEU A 93 17.26 -8.69 7.31
N LYS A 94 16.64 -9.56 6.51
CA LYS A 94 17.06 -10.96 6.36
C LYS A 94 18.46 -11.09 5.76
N VAL A 95 18.82 -10.26 4.78
CA VAL A 95 20.16 -10.27 4.17
C VAL A 95 21.23 -9.95 5.21
N PHE A 96 21.02 -8.91 6.03
CA PHE A 96 22.00 -8.52 7.04
C PHE A 96 22.03 -9.46 8.26
N ALA A 97 20.87 -9.97 8.69
CA ALA A 97 20.79 -10.88 9.84
C ALA A 97 21.41 -12.27 9.58
N HIS A 98 21.49 -12.69 8.32
CA HIS A 98 22.00 -14.01 7.93
C HIS A 98 23.31 -13.97 7.13
N ALA A 99 24.02 -12.83 7.15
CA ALA A 99 25.34 -12.73 6.52
C ALA A 99 26.37 -13.62 7.26
N PRO A 100 27.12 -14.49 6.55
CA PRO A 100 28.01 -15.47 7.18
C PRO A 100 29.19 -14.87 7.94
N ASP A 101 29.69 -13.69 7.55
CA ASP A 101 30.91 -13.07 8.08
C ASP A 101 30.67 -11.67 8.69
N ALA A 102 29.50 -11.44 9.31
CA ALA A 102 29.04 -10.16 9.89
C ALA A 102 28.75 -9.01 8.90
N GLU A 103 29.19 -9.10 7.64
CA GLU A 103 28.77 -8.22 6.55
C GLU A 103 28.30 -9.03 5.33
N PRO A 104 27.23 -8.60 4.62
CA PRO A 104 26.85 -9.22 3.36
C PRO A 104 27.96 -9.12 2.33
N ALA A 105 28.08 -10.14 1.47
CA ALA A 105 28.90 -10.02 0.26
C ALA A 105 28.43 -8.80 -0.56
N ASP A 106 29.37 -7.96 -0.98
CA ASP A 106 29.13 -6.68 -1.68
C ASP A 106 28.45 -5.59 -0.81
N GLY A 107 29.10 -5.24 0.31
CA GLY A 107 28.62 -4.23 1.27
C GLY A 107 28.21 -2.87 0.67
N PRO A 108 28.94 -2.28 -0.30
CA PRO A 108 28.51 -1.03 -0.95
C PRO A 108 27.15 -1.14 -1.66
N PHE A 109 26.91 -2.25 -2.37
CA PHE A 109 25.65 -2.51 -3.06
C PHE A 109 24.47 -2.60 -2.08
N TRP A 110 24.66 -3.27 -0.95
CA TRP A 110 23.61 -3.40 0.06
C TRP A 110 23.35 -2.12 0.84
N ARG A 111 24.40 -1.31 1.10
CA ARG A 111 24.24 0.04 1.68
C ARG A 111 23.40 0.94 0.79
N GLN A 112 23.68 0.99 -0.53
CA GLN A 112 22.88 1.79 -1.46
C GLN A 112 21.40 1.38 -1.46
N ARG A 113 21.10 0.07 -1.41
CA ARG A 113 19.72 -0.41 -1.31
C ARG A 113 19.06 -0.04 0.01
N LEU A 114 19.80 -0.08 1.11
CA LEU A 114 19.32 0.32 2.42
C LEU A 114 18.98 1.81 2.44
N ASP A 115 19.88 2.67 1.94
CA ASP A 115 19.66 4.11 1.87
C ASP A 115 18.43 4.45 1.01
N ALA A 116 18.27 3.79 -0.15
CA ALA A 116 17.11 3.96 -1.01
C ALA A 116 15.80 3.49 -0.33
N ALA A 117 15.85 2.38 0.41
CA ALA A 117 14.69 1.89 1.14
C ALA A 117 14.32 2.83 2.28
N ILE A 118 15.30 3.34 3.05
CA ILE A 118 15.06 4.34 4.11
C ILE A 118 14.42 5.59 3.53
N ALA A 119 14.99 6.16 2.46
CA ALA A 119 14.44 7.35 1.82
C ALA A 119 13.00 7.14 1.33
N LYS A 120 12.68 5.96 0.76
CA LYS A 120 11.31 5.63 0.37
C LYS A 120 10.38 5.48 1.58
N GLY A 121 10.85 4.86 2.67
CA GLY A 121 10.09 4.74 3.91
C GLY A 121 9.78 6.09 4.52
N GLU A 122 10.74 7.01 4.55
CA GLU A 122 10.56 8.39 5.01
C GLU A 122 9.54 9.14 4.15
N ALA A 123 9.64 9.03 2.82
CA ALA A 123 8.67 9.64 1.91
C ALA A 123 7.25 9.08 2.12
N ILE A 124 7.08 7.77 2.31
CA ILE A 124 5.77 7.16 2.59
C ILE A 124 5.19 7.69 3.91
N LEU A 125 6.01 7.87 4.95
CA LEU A 125 5.57 8.42 6.25
C LEU A 125 5.17 9.89 6.15
N ALA A 126 5.86 10.66 5.29
CA ALA A 126 5.58 12.06 5.03
C ALA A 126 4.44 12.31 4.03
N ASP A 127 3.87 11.24 3.44
CA ASP A 127 2.92 11.33 2.31
C ASP A 127 3.52 12.05 1.08
N GLU A 128 4.81 11.85 0.84
CA GLU A 128 5.55 12.45 -0.26
C GLU A 128 5.72 11.48 -1.45
N PRO A 129 6.03 12.02 -2.64
CA PRO A 129 6.41 11.21 -3.79
C PRO A 129 7.60 10.30 -3.50
N ASP A 130 7.66 9.16 -4.17
CA ASP A 130 8.81 8.26 -4.02
C ASP A 130 10.10 8.99 -4.46
N PRO A 131 11.22 8.79 -3.74
CA PRO A 131 12.48 9.41 -4.09
C PRO A 131 12.91 8.93 -5.48
N GLN A 132 13.50 9.85 -6.26
CA GLN A 132 14.10 9.46 -7.54
C GLN A 132 15.20 8.42 -7.27
N ALA A 133 15.14 7.28 -7.96
CA ALA A 133 16.20 6.29 -7.86
C ALA A 133 17.52 6.96 -8.26
N ALA A 134 18.45 7.07 -7.32
CA ALA A 134 19.80 7.52 -7.61
C ALA A 134 20.49 6.49 -8.51
N GLY A 135 20.41 6.69 -9.83
CA GLY A 135 21.19 6.00 -10.85
C GLY A 135 20.69 4.61 -11.24
N GLY A 136 19.67 4.56 -12.10
CA GLY A 136 19.50 3.49 -13.08
C GLY A 136 19.71 4.11 -14.46
N ALA A 137 20.87 3.87 -15.07
CA ALA A 137 21.25 4.43 -16.36
C ALA A 137 20.26 4.04 -17.47
N SER A 138 20.00 4.97 -18.40
CA SER A 138 19.74 4.60 -19.80
C SER A 138 21.06 4.40 -20.52
#